data_AF-F4X9L6-F1
#
_entry.id   AF-F4X9L6-F1
#
_cell.length_a   1.000
_cell.length_b   1.000
_cell.length_c   1.000
_cell.angle_alpha   90.00
_cell.angle_beta   90.00
_cell.angle_gamma   90.00
#
_symmetry.space_group_name_H-M   'P 1'
#
loop_
_entity.id
_entity.type
_entity.pdbx_description
1 polymer ?
#
loop_
_entity_poly.entity_id
_entity_poly.type
_entity_poly.pdbx_seq_one_letter_code
_entity_poly.pdbx_strand_id
1 'polypeptide(L)'
;MTINRETALHASRKFRLMRTGNIVTLVSLAVILVNAILALMIVWSNPFAFFVTGGMGLITFFVLLSGIAAVVGGIVYLVGLYGLRDVRPEYKDAFLCEIVLIVLAIIQALVGSGSVLGQILSTIKTLGTLAVLWLVILGTRHLLENLQQEEILRRGKILWWLSAASTIVACGYALIPTPSVIDTGAIILLVAGVVISVFSLVAAVYYVNYLGRVANALEAQTLEQAVEALEEE
;
A
#
# COMPACT_ATOMS: atom_id res chain seq x y z
N MET A 1 31.25 2.46 -4.77
CA MET A 1 31.09 3.61 -3.84
C MET A 1 30.27 3.09 -2.67
N THR A 2 30.93 2.78 -1.56
CA THR A 2 30.27 2.27 -0.34
C THR A 2 29.38 3.36 0.24
N ILE A 3 28.16 3.00 0.65
CA ILE A 3 27.25 3.95 1.30
C ILE A 3 27.85 4.33 2.65
N ASN A 4 27.88 5.63 2.95
CA ASN A 4 28.32 6.13 4.24
C ASN A 4 27.40 5.58 5.35
N ARG A 5 27.98 5.13 6.47
CA ARG A 5 27.28 4.56 7.63
C ARG A 5 26.10 5.42 8.09
N GLU A 6 26.29 6.74 8.15
CA GLU A 6 25.23 7.68 8.54
C GLU A 6 24.05 7.66 7.57
N THR A 7 24.33 7.61 6.27
CA THR A 7 23.31 7.55 5.22
C THR A 7 22.55 6.22 5.25
N ALA A 8 23.24 5.09 5.49
CA ALA A 8 22.61 3.78 5.60
C ALA A 8 21.69 3.69 6.83
N LEU A 9 22.15 4.19 7.98
CA LEU A 9 21.38 4.18 9.23
C LEU A 9 20.17 5.13 9.15
N HIS A 10 20.34 6.30 8.55
CA HIS A 10 19.24 7.21 8.25
C HIS A 10 18.20 6.55 7.33
N ALA A 11 18.63 5.94 6.22
CA ALA A 11 17.75 5.27 5.29
C ALA A 11 16.97 4.11 5.96
N SER A 12 17.63 3.28 6.77
CA SER A 12 16.98 2.20 7.51
C SER A 12 15.85 2.70 8.42
N ARG A 13 16.09 3.76 9.21
CA ARG A 13 15.07 4.37 10.07
C ARG A 13 13.86 4.84 9.26
N LYS A 14 14.09 5.41 8.08
CA LYS A 14 13.01 5.89 7.20
C LYS A 14 12.25 4.73 6.56
N PHE A 15 12.90 3.64 6.18
CA PHE A 15 12.21 2.42 5.73
C PHE A 15 11.34 1.79 6.83
N ARG A 16 11.82 1.76 8.08
CA ARG A 16 10.99 1.35 9.23
C ARG A 16 9.79 2.26 9.41
N LEU A 17 9.97 3.57 9.23
CA LEU A 17 8.86 4.53 9.30
C LEU A 17 7.82 4.25 8.20
N MET A 18 8.26 4.07 6.94
CA MET A 18 7.38 3.68 5.83
C MET A 18 6.65 2.37 6.13
N ARG A 19 7.35 1.39 6.71
CA ARG A 19 6.77 0.11 7.13
C ARG A 19 5.68 0.31 8.17
N THR A 20 5.92 1.11 9.21
CA THR A 20 4.93 1.39 10.26
C THR A 20 3.69 2.05 9.68
N GLY A 21 3.86 3.04 8.80
CA GLY A 21 2.73 3.68 8.11
C GLY A 21 1.88 2.67 7.33
N ASN A 22 2.54 1.79 6.57
CA ASN A 22 1.85 0.75 5.81
C ASN A 22 1.25 -0.36 6.69
N ILE A 23 1.79 -0.64 7.87
CA ILE A 23 1.17 -1.58 8.82
C ILE A 23 -0.15 -1.00 9.33
N VAL A 24 -0.19 0.28 9.68
CA VAL A 24 -1.41 0.94 10.14
C VAL A 24 -2.51 0.88 9.07
N THR A 25 -2.16 1.19 7.81
CA THR A 25 -3.12 1.09 6.70
C THR A 25 -3.56 -0.35 6.45
N LEU A 26 -2.65 -1.33 6.58
CA LEU A 26 -2.95 -2.74 6.37
C LEU A 26 -3.88 -3.32 7.43
N VAL A 27 -3.63 -3.03 8.71
CA VAL A 27 -4.53 -3.43 9.82
C VAL A 27 -5.92 -2.85 9.59
N SER A 28 -5.98 -1.58 9.17
CA SER A 28 -7.22 -0.91 8.84
C SER A 28 -8.00 -1.58 7.70
N LEU A 29 -7.31 -1.91 6.61
CA LEU A 29 -7.88 -2.62 5.47
C LEU A 29 -8.38 -4.01 5.86
N ALA A 30 -7.62 -4.74 6.69
CA ALA A 30 -8.03 -6.05 7.20
C ALA A 30 -9.32 -5.95 8.02
N VAL A 31 -9.46 -4.92 8.87
CA VAL A 31 -10.68 -4.68 9.66
C VAL A 31 -11.88 -4.38 8.74
N ILE A 32 -11.73 -3.52 7.72
CA ILE A 32 -12.81 -3.30 6.73
C ILE A 32 -13.18 -4.62 6.07
N LEU A 33 -12.20 -5.39 5.63
CA LEU A 33 -12.43 -6.58 4.83
C LEU A 33 -13.15 -7.66 5.63
N VAL A 34 -12.80 -7.85 6.90
CA VAL A 34 -13.53 -8.72 7.83
C VAL A 34 -14.98 -8.26 7.98
N ASN A 35 -15.20 -6.97 8.19
CA ASN A 35 -16.56 -6.42 8.30
C ASN A 35 -17.36 -6.58 6.99
N ALA A 36 -16.74 -6.41 5.83
CA ALA A 36 -17.36 -6.60 4.53
C ALA A 36 -17.77 -8.07 4.29
N ILE A 37 -16.90 -9.03 4.68
CA ILE A 37 -17.22 -10.46 4.63
C ILE A 37 -18.40 -10.79 5.55
N LEU A 38 -18.36 -10.30 6.80
CA LEU A 38 -19.46 -10.52 7.75
C LEU A 38 -20.78 -9.93 7.23
N ALA A 39 -20.74 -8.72 6.67
CA ALA A 39 -21.89 -8.09 6.04
C ALA A 39 -22.45 -8.95 4.89
N LEU A 40 -21.58 -9.45 4.01
CA LEU A 40 -21.99 -10.34 2.92
C LEU A 40 -22.62 -11.64 3.43
N MET A 41 -22.06 -12.27 4.47
CA MET A 41 -22.62 -13.49 5.07
C MET A 41 -24.01 -13.24 5.67
N ILE A 42 -24.21 -12.10 6.33
CA ILE A 42 -25.51 -11.73 6.91
C ILE A 42 -26.52 -11.40 5.80
N VAL A 43 -26.14 -10.63 4.78
CA VAL A 43 -27.02 -10.30 3.66
C VAL A 43 -27.45 -11.56 2.90
N TRP A 44 -26.54 -12.52 2.72
CA TRP A 44 -26.84 -13.79 2.06
C TRP A 44 -27.81 -14.66 2.88
N SER A 45 -27.67 -14.67 4.21
CA SER A 45 -28.51 -15.50 5.09
C SER A 45 -29.85 -14.85 5.40
N ASN A 46 -29.88 -13.57 5.78
CA ASN A 46 -31.07 -12.80 6.13
C ASN A 46 -30.85 -11.29 5.89
N PRO A 47 -31.26 -10.74 4.73
CA PRO A 47 -31.03 -9.34 4.40
C PRO A 47 -31.75 -8.38 5.38
N PHE A 48 -32.92 -8.75 5.90
CA PHE A 48 -33.63 -7.94 6.90
C PHE A 48 -32.92 -7.87 8.25
N ALA A 49 -32.22 -8.93 8.66
CA ALA A 49 -31.52 -8.97 9.94
C ALA A 49 -30.38 -7.95 9.98
N PHE A 50 -29.72 -7.70 8.85
CA PHE A 50 -28.66 -6.70 8.69
C PHE A 50 -29.11 -5.27 9.04
N PHE A 51 -30.32 -4.90 8.61
CA PHE A 51 -30.89 -3.57 8.88
C PHE A 51 -31.35 -3.45 10.33
N VAL A 52 -31.96 -4.50 10.89
CA VAL A 52 -32.54 -4.48 12.25
C VAL A 52 -31.47 -4.56 13.35
N THR A 53 -30.36 -5.27 13.10
CA THR A 53 -29.26 -5.43 14.08
C THR A 53 -28.29 -4.23 14.12
N GLY A 54 -28.55 -3.16 13.37
CA GLY A 54 -27.67 -1.99 13.32
C GLY A 54 -26.38 -2.20 12.51
N GLY A 55 -26.36 -3.19 11.60
CA GLY A 55 -25.21 -3.53 10.76
C GLY A 55 -24.69 -2.35 9.93
N MET A 56 -25.59 -1.47 9.46
CA MET A 56 -25.19 -0.24 8.76
C MET A 56 -24.39 0.71 9.67
N GLY A 57 -24.79 0.88 10.94
CA GLY A 57 -24.09 1.76 11.88
C GLY A 57 -22.68 1.25 12.18
N LEU A 58 -22.52 -0.06 12.37
CA LEU A 58 -21.21 -0.69 12.56
C LEU A 58 -20.30 -0.52 11.33
N ILE A 59 -20.81 -0.74 10.12
CA ILE A 59 -20.03 -0.55 8.89
C ILE A 59 -19.61 0.90 8.73
N THR A 60 -20.53 1.85 8.90
CA THR A 60 -20.20 3.27 8.83
C THR A 60 -19.10 3.64 9.84
N PHE A 61 -19.20 3.15 11.07
CA PHE A 61 -18.17 3.37 12.08
C PHE A 61 -16.79 2.83 11.67
N PHE A 62 -16.71 1.57 11.21
CA PHE A 62 -15.45 0.97 10.77
C PHE A 62 -14.87 1.62 9.51
N VAL A 63 -15.72 2.06 8.58
CA VAL A 63 -15.29 2.83 7.40
C VAL A 63 -14.67 4.16 7.81
N LEU A 64 -15.29 4.89 8.75
CA LEU A 64 -14.75 6.15 9.26
C LEU A 64 -13.43 5.93 10.01
N LEU A 65 -13.37 4.95 10.92
CA LEU A 65 -12.16 4.59 11.64
C LEU A 65 -11.03 4.24 10.67
N SER A 66 -11.37 3.50 9.61
CA SER A 66 -10.39 3.15 8.60
C SER A 66 -9.96 4.32 7.73
N GLY A 67 -10.83 5.29 7.48
CA GLY A 67 -10.45 6.53 6.82
C GLY A 67 -9.38 7.27 7.62
N ILE A 68 -9.57 7.37 8.94
CA ILE A 68 -8.59 8.00 9.84
C ILE A 68 -7.27 7.22 9.83
N ALA A 69 -7.31 5.89 9.98
CA ALA A 69 -6.10 5.07 9.96
C ALA A 69 -5.37 5.11 8.61
N ALA A 70 -6.09 5.16 7.49
CA ALA A 70 -5.50 5.36 6.17
C ALA A 70 -4.77 6.71 6.06
N VAL A 71 -5.35 7.78 6.59
CA VAL A 71 -4.72 9.11 6.63
C VAL A 71 -3.46 9.09 7.51
N VAL A 72 -3.55 8.56 8.73
CA VAL A 72 -2.41 8.48 9.64
C VAL A 72 -1.29 7.63 9.04
N GLY A 73 -1.61 6.44 8.53
CA GLY A 73 -0.64 5.55 7.90
C GLY A 73 -0.01 6.17 6.66
N GLY A 74 -0.80 6.87 5.83
CA GLY A 74 -0.31 7.62 4.67
C GLY A 74 0.64 8.75 5.04
N ILE A 75 0.34 9.52 6.09
CA ILE A 75 1.23 10.58 6.58
C ILE A 75 2.55 9.98 7.07
N VAL A 76 2.51 8.92 7.88
CA VAL A 76 3.71 8.26 8.38
C VAL A 76 4.56 7.69 7.22
N TYR A 77 3.90 7.11 6.21
CA TYR A 77 4.55 6.66 4.99
C TYR A 77 5.24 7.80 4.24
N LEU A 78 4.54 8.92 4.02
CA LEU A 78 5.06 10.11 3.37
C LEU A 78 6.25 10.71 4.10
N VAL A 79 6.22 10.77 5.44
CA VAL A 79 7.36 11.27 6.23
C VAL A 79 8.58 10.36 6.07
N GLY A 80 8.36 9.05 5.95
CA GLY A 80 9.41 8.08 5.64
C GLY A 80 9.99 8.33 4.24
N LEU A 81 9.14 8.43 3.23
CA LEU A 81 9.54 8.65 1.84
C LEU A 81 10.23 10.01 1.63
N TYR A 82 9.72 11.07 2.25
CA TYR A 82 10.33 12.40 2.26
C TYR A 82 11.74 12.38 2.84
N GLY A 83 11.96 11.60 3.91
CA GLY A 83 13.29 11.44 4.48
C GLY A 83 14.28 10.70 3.57
N LEU A 84 13.80 9.92 2.60
CA LEU A 84 14.66 9.25 1.62
C LEU A 84 14.97 10.10 0.39
N ARG A 85 14.32 11.26 0.24
CA ARG A 85 14.43 12.14 -0.94
C ARG A 85 15.87 12.54 -1.27
N ASP A 86 16.66 12.83 -0.25
CA ASP A 86 18.02 13.33 -0.41
C ASP A 86 19.05 12.18 -0.52
N VAL A 87 18.61 10.92 -0.36
CA VAL A 87 19.46 9.73 -0.50
C VAL A 87 19.63 9.36 -1.98
N ARG A 88 18.54 9.39 -2.75
CA ARG A 88 18.49 8.96 -4.15
C ARG A 88 17.36 9.71 -4.91
N PRO A 89 17.57 10.07 -6.19
CA PRO A 89 16.57 10.81 -6.98
C PRO A 89 15.27 10.03 -7.18
N GLU A 90 15.31 8.70 -7.22
CA GLU A 90 14.11 7.87 -7.40
C GLU A 90 13.10 8.04 -6.26
N TYR A 91 13.56 8.25 -5.02
CA TYR A 91 12.67 8.52 -3.89
C TYR A 91 12.06 9.92 -3.97
N LYS A 92 12.76 10.88 -4.56
CA LYS A 92 12.22 12.21 -4.83
C LYS A 92 11.09 12.15 -5.85
N ASP A 93 11.28 11.40 -6.93
CA ASP A 93 10.24 11.22 -7.94
C ASP A 93 9.04 10.45 -7.37
N ALA A 94 9.29 9.42 -6.55
CA ALA A 94 8.24 8.70 -5.85
C ALA A 94 7.44 9.62 -4.91
N PHE A 95 8.13 10.49 -4.15
CA PHE A 95 7.49 11.45 -3.26
C PHE A 95 6.63 12.44 -4.03
N LEU A 96 7.15 13.04 -5.11
CA LEU A 96 6.39 13.99 -5.93
C LEU A 96 5.18 13.33 -6.58
N CYS A 97 5.34 12.09 -7.07
CA CYS A 97 4.23 11.31 -7.62
C CYS A 97 3.15 11.06 -6.56
N GLU A 98 3.52 10.69 -5.33
CA GLU A 98 2.58 10.50 -4.22
C GLU A 98 1.79 11.78 -3.91
N ILE A 99 2.45 12.95 -3.89
CA ILE A 99 1.77 14.24 -3.70
C ILE A 99 0.75 14.51 -4.81
N VAL A 100 1.10 14.24 -6.07
CA VAL A 100 0.15 14.37 -7.19
C VAL A 100 -1.05 13.43 -7.01
N LEU A 101 -0.83 12.19 -6.55
CA LEU A 101 -1.90 11.22 -6.31
C LEU A 101 -2.83 11.65 -5.17
N ILE A 102 -2.31 12.32 -4.15
CA ILE A 102 -3.14 12.88 -3.07
C ILE A 102 -4.04 13.98 -3.63
N VAL A 103 -3.50 14.89 -4.45
CA VAL A 103 -4.30 15.94 -5.10
C VAL A 103 -5.39 15.32 -5.99
N LEU A 104 -5.04 14.29 -6.78
CA LEU A 104 -6.01 13.56 -7.59
C LEU A 104 -7.09 12.89 -6.73
N ALA A 105 -6.74 12.34 -5.57
CA ALA A 105 -7.70 11.73 -4.65
C ALA A 105 -8.70 12.76 -4.09
N ILE A 106 -8.24 13.98 -3.79
CA ILE A 106 -9.12 15.08 -3.34
C ILE A 106 -10.07 15.48 -4.47
N ILE A 107 -9.56 15.66 -5.70
CA ILE A 107 -10.39 15.99 -6.86
C ILE A 107 -11.42 14.89 -7.11
N GLN A 108 -11.01 13.62 -7.04
CA GLN A 108 -11.91 12.48 -7.20
C GLN A 108 -13.03 12.48 -6.14
N ALA A 109 -12.71 12.79 -4.89
CA ALA A 109 -13.70 12.88 -3.81
C ALA A 109 -14.72 14.00 -4.04
N LEU A 110 -14.30 15.13 -4.63
CA LEU A 110 -15.18 16.26 -4.96
C LEU A 110 -16.08 15.97 -6.17
N VAL A 111 -15.55 15.27 -7.18
CA VAL A 111 -16.29 14.94 -8.41
C VAL A 111 -17.29 13.80 -8.18
N GLY A 112 -17.02 12.93 -7.20
CA GLY A 112 -17.84 11.77 -6.87
C GLY A 112 -17.45 10.53 -7.68
N SER A 113 -17.37 9.41 -6.98
CA SER A 113 -16.91 8.10 -7.51
C SER A 113 -17.85 7.49 -8.55
N GLY A 114 -19.12 7.92 -8.60
CA GLY A 114 -20.11 7.43 -9.57
C GLY A 114 -20.04 8.09 -10.96
N SER A 115 -19.22 9.13 -11.13
CA SER A 115 -19.05 9.80 -12.41
C SER A 115 -17.98 9.12 -13.27
N VAL A 116 -18.09 9.24 -14.60
CA VAL A 116 -17.07 8.75 -15.55
C VAL A 116 -15.71 9.38 -15.23
N LEU A 117 -15.69 10.68 -14.91
CA LEU A 117 -14.46 11.38 -14.53
C LEU A 117 -13.88 10.81 -13.23
N GLY A 118 -14.71 10.54 -12.22
CA GLY A 118 -14.30 9.88 -10.98
C GLY A 118 -13.70 8.49 -11.19
N GLN A 119 -14.24 7.69 -12.12
CA GLN A 119 -13.70 6.37 -12.48
C GLN A 119 -12.35 6.47 -13.20
N ILE A 120 -12.20 7.43 -14.12
CA ILE A 120 -10.93 7.72 -14.79
C ILE A 120 -9.88 8.13 -13.76
N LEU A 121 -10.20 9.07 -12.86
CA LEU A 121 -9.30 9.50 -11.78
C LEU A 121 -8.93 8.33 -10.86
N SER A 122 -9.88 7.45 -10.54
CA SER A 122 -9.62 6.25 -9.75
C SER A 122 -8.60 5.35 -10.43
N THR A 123 -8.76 5.12 -11.72
CA THR A 123 -7.86 4.27 -12.51
C THR A 123 -6.46 4.86 -12.59
N ILE A 124 -6.37 6.17 -12.87
CA ILE A 124 -5.09 6.90 -12.88
C ILE A 124 -4.42 6.81 -11.51
N LYS A 125 -5.17 6.97 -10.41
CA LYS A 125 -4.65 6.85 -9.06
C LYS A 125 -4.06 5.46 -8.80
N THR A 126 -4.79 4.39 -9.14
CA THR A 126 -4.32 3.02 -8.97
C THR A 126 -3.02 2.79 -9.76
N LEU A 127 -2.96 3.23 -11.01
CA LEU A 127 -1.74 3.13 -11.82
C LEU A 127 -0.58 3.96 -11.26
N GLY A 128 -0.87 5.15 -10.74
CA GLY A 128 0.13 6.00 -10.10
C GLY A 128 0.68 5.37 -8.83
N THR A 129 -0.15 4.73 -7.99
CA THR A 129 0.35 4.02 -6.79
C THR A 129 1.27 2.86 -7.16
N LEU A 130 1.01 2.19 -8.29
CA LEU A 130 1.91 1.17 -8.82
C LEU A 130 3.25 1.78 -9.29
N ALA A 131 3.21 2.97 -9.91
CA ALA A 131 4.41 3.70 -10.31
C ALA A 131 5.25 4.15 -9.11
N VAL A 132 4.61 4.63 -8.02
CA VAL A 132 5.30 4.97 -6.76
C VAL A 132 5.99 3.73 -6.19
N LEU A 133 5.30 2.59 -6.12
CA LEU A 133 5.89 1.34 -5.67
C LEU A 133 7.10 0.94 -6.52
N TRP A 134 6.99 1.05 -7.85
CA TRP A 134 8.09 0.77 -8.76
C TRP A 134 9.29 1.67 -8.50
N LEU A 135 9.09 2.99 -8.34
CA LEU A 135 10.16 3.94 -8.03
C LEU A 135 10.83 3.63 -6.69
N VAL A 136 10.06 3.25 -5.66
CA VAL A 136 10.62 2.82 -4.37
C VAL A 136 11.46 1.56 -4.52
N ILE A 137 11.00 0.56 -5.28
CA ILE A 137 11.77 -0.67 -5.54
C ILE A 137 13.05 -0.37 -6.34
N LEU A 138 12.96 0.53 -7.34
CA LEU A 138 14.10 0.93 -8.15
C LEU A 138 15.16 1.66 -7.32
N GLY A 139 14.76 2.66 -6.53
CA GLY A 139 15.66 3.37 -5.62
C GLY A 139 16.31 2.41 -4.62
N THR A 140 15.55 1.44 -4.13
CA THR A 140 16.04 0.44 -3.17
C THR A 140 17.00 -0.54 -3.82
N ARG A 141 16.77 -0.92 -5.08
CA ARG A 141 17.70 -1.72 -5.88
C ARG A 141 19.03 -1.00 -6.06
N HIS A 142 19.02 0.26 -6.49
CA HIS A 142 20.25 1.04 -6.64
C HIS A 142 20.96 1.31 -5.31
N LEU A 143 20.24 1.28 -4.18
CA LEU A 143 20.82 1.39 -2.85
C LEU A 143 21.53 0.09 -2.42
N LEU A 144 20.92 -1.06 -2.73
CA LEU A 144 21.41 -2.39 -2.34
C LEU A 144 22.35 -3.04 -3.38
N GLU A 145 22.51 -2.47 -4.56
CA GLU A 145 23.31 -3.03 -5.67
C GLU A 145 24.77 -3.28 -5.27
N ASN A 146 25.31 -2.46 -4.36
CA ASN A 146 26.67 -2.63 -3.84
C ASN A 146 26.77 -3.61 -2.67
N LEU A 147 25.65 -4.16 -2.18
CA LEU A 147 25.57 -4.95 -0.94
C LEU A 147 25.48 -6.46 -1.18
N GLN A 148 25.56 -6.91 -2.44
CA GLN A 148 25.42 -8.32 -2.84
C GLN A 148 24.13 -9.01 -2.29
N GLN A 149 23.11 -8.23 -1.93
CA GLN A 149 21.84 -8.73 -1.39
C GLN A 149 20.89 -9.17 -2.52
N GLU A 150 21.31 -10.15 -3.32
CA GLU A 150 20.53 -10.66 -4.46
C GLU A 150 19.14 -11.19 -4.05
N GLU A 151 19.00 -11.73 -2.83
CA GLU A 151 17.70 -12.23 -2.34
C GLU A 151 16.67 -11.09 -2.21
N ILE A 152 17.10 -9.91 -1.73
CA ILE A 152 16.22 -8.75 -1.56
C ILE A 152 15.82 -8.19 -2.93
N LEU A 153 16.75 -8.15 -3.88
CA LEU A 153 16.49 -7.74 -5.26
C LEU A 153 15.49 -8.66 -5.97
N ARG A 154 15.65 -9.99 -5.83
CA ARG A 154 14.72 -10.97 -6.41
C ARG A 154 13.32 -10.81 -5.82
N ARG A 155 13.20 -10.57 -4.52
CA ARG A 155 11.91 -10.32 -3.87
C ARG A 155 11.26 -9.02 -4.30
N GLY A 156 12.04 -7.96 -4.56
CA GLY A 156 11.53 -6.72 -5.15
C GLY A 156 10.85 -6.95 -6.50
N LYS A 157 11.44 -7.80 -7.36
CA LYS A 157 10.84 -8.18 -8.65
C LYS A 157 9.54 -8.98 -8.49
N ILE A 158 9.51 -9.95 -7.57
CA ILE A 158 8.30 -10.73 -7.27
C ILE A 158 7.19 -9.82 -6.74
N LEU A 159 7.53 -8.92 -5.81
CA LEU A 159 6.60 -7.96 -5.25
C LEU A 159 5.99 -7.05 -6.32
N TRP A 160 6.82 -6.52 -7.22
CA TRP A 160 6.33 -5.70 -8.33
C TRP A 160 5.37 -6.47 -9.22
N TRP A 161 5.73 -7.70 -9.60
CA TRP A 161 4.89 -8.52 -10.47
C TRP A 161 3.55 -8.86 -9.82
N LEU A 162 3.56 -9.18 -8.52
CA LEU A 162 2.36 -9.43 -7.74
C LEU A 162 1.46 -8.19 -7.64
N SER A 163 2.05 -7.02 -7.36
CA SER A 163 1.30 -5.77 -7.26
C SER A 163 0.75 -5.33 -8.62
N ALA A 164 1.53 -5.49 -9.70
CA ALA A 164 1.08 -5.22 -11.07
C ALA A 164 -0.08 -6.14 -11.47
N ALA A 165 0.03 -7.45 -11.21
CA ALA A 165 -1.05 -8.40 -11.46
C ALA A 165 -2.33 -8.03 -10.68
N SER A 166 -2.20 -7.68 -9.39
CA SER A 166 -3.34 -7.25 -8.57
C SER A 166 -4.00 -5.98 -9.11
N THR A 167 -3.20 -5.04 -9.60
CA THR A 167 -3.66 -3.77 -10.15
C THR A 167 -4.41 -4.00 -11.47
N ILE A 168 -3.90 -4.86 -12.35
CA ILE A 168 -4.56 -5.20 -13.61
C ILE A 168 -5.93 -5.84 -13.34
N VAL A 169 -5.99 -6.80 -12.40
CA VAL A 169 -7.26 -7.46 -12.02
C VAL A 169 -8.24 -6.44 -11.43
N ALA A 170 -7.77 -5.55 -10.55
CA ALA A 170 -8.60 -4.52 -9.94
C ALA A 170 -9.14 -3.51 -10.97
N CYS A 171 -8.30 -3.06 -11.90
CA CYS A 171 -8.72 -2.19 -13.00
C CYS A 171 -9.73 -2.89 -13.92
N GLY A 172 -9.49 -4.16 -14.27
CA GLY A 172 -10.43 -4.95 -15.07
C GLY A 172 -11.79 -5.09 -14.39
N TYR A 173 -11.81 -5.32 -13.09
CA TYR A 173 -13.04 -5.37 -12.31
C TYR A 173 -13.75 -4.00 -12.22
N ALA A 174 -13.00 -2.90 -12.07
CA ALA A 174 -13.55 -1.55 -12.00
C ALA A 174 -14.25 -1.10 -13.30
N LEU A 175 -13.94 -1.74 -14.43
CA LEU A 175 -14.60 -1.48 -15.72
C LEU A 175 -15.96 -2.19 -15.86
N ILE A 176 -16.28 -3.13 -14.98
CA ILE A 176 -17.56 -3.83 -15.00
C ILE A 176 -18.62 -2.89 -14.41
N PRO A 177 -19.68 -2.54 -15.15
CA PRO A 177 -20.73 -1.67 -14.64
C PRO A 177 -21.39 -2.32 -13.43
N THR A 178 -21.43 -1.61 -12.31
CA THR A 178 -22.10 -2.07 -11.11
C THR A 178 -23.61 -1.94 -11.29
N PRO A 179 -24.38 -3.03 -11.15
CA PRO A 179 -25.83 -2.97 -11.23
C PRO A 179 -26.38 -2.09 -10.10
N SER A 180 -27.34 -1.22 -10.43
CA SER A 180 -27.97 -0.28 -9.49
C SER A 180 -29.00 -0.95 -8.57
N VAL A 181 -29.38 -2.18 -8.85
CA VAL A 181 -30.33 -2.98 -8.08
C VAL A 181 -29.58 -4.14 -7.43
N ILE A 182 -29.87 -4.41 -6.15
CA ILE A 182 -29.29 -5.54 -5.43
C ILE A 182 -30.00 -6.82 -5.91
N ASP A 183 -29.49 -7.40 -7.00
CA ASP A 183 -29.89 -8.70 -7.53
C ASP A 183 -28.77 -9.74 -7.34
N THR A 184 -29.00 -10.97 -7.80
CA THR A 184 -28.00 -12.05 -7.72
C THR A 184 -26.69 -11.66 -8.42
N GLY A 185 -26.75 -10.85 -9.49
CA GLY A 185 -25.57 -10.35 -10.21
C GLY A 185 -24.77 -9.35 -9.39
N ALA A 186 -25.44 -8.44 -8.69
CA ALA A 186 -24.83 -7.48 -7.76
C ALA A 186 -24.08 -8.19 -6.64
N ILE A 187 -24.67 -9.25 -6.07
CA ILE A 187 -24.04 -10.02 -4.99
C ILE A 187 -22.80 -10.75 -5.51
N ILE A 188 -22.85 -11.36 -6.69
CA ILE A 188 -21.69 -12.01 -7.32
C ILE A 188 -20.55 -11.01 -7.56
N LEU A 189 -20.86 -9.80 -8.04
CA LEU A 189 -19.86 -8.75 -8.23
C LEU A 189 -19.25 -8.32 -6.89
N LEU A 190 -20.06 -8.09 -5.85
CA LEU A 190 -19.55 -7.76 -4.52
C LEU A 190 -18.61 -8.84 -3.97
N VAL A 191 -18.96 -10.11 -4.13
CA VAL A 191 -18.09 -11.24 -3.74
C VAL A 191 -16.77 -11.19 -4.53
N ALA A 192 -16.81 -10.97 -5.84
CA ALA A 192 -15.61 -10.82 -6.65
C ALA A 192 -14.74 -9.63 -6.18
N GLY A 193 -15.35 -8.49 -5.85
CA GLY A 193 -14.65 -7.33 -5.28
C GLY A 193 -13.96 -7.64 -3.95
N VAL A 194 -14.58 -8.42 -3.07
CA VAL A 194 -13.97 -8.87 -1.82
C VAL A 194 -12.77 -9.79 -2.09
N VAL A 195 -12.90 -10.75 -3.01
CA VAL A 195 -11.79 -11.65 -3.40
C VAL A 195 -10.59 -10.86 -3.95
N ILE A 196 -10.83 -9.88 -4.82
CA ILE A 196 -9.79 -9.01 -5.37
C ILE A 196 -9.11 -8.21 -4.24
N SER A 197 -9.90 -7.69 -3.30
CA SER A 197 -9.38 -6.95 -2.14
C SER A 197 -8.47 -7.80 -1.25
N VAL A 198 -8.78 -9.10 -1.07
CA VAL A 198 -7.90 -10.05 -0.36
C VAL A 198 -6.58 -10.21 -1.11
N PHE A 199 -6.62 -10.30 -2.45
CA PHE A 199 -5.41 -10.42 -3.24
C PHE A 199 -4.51 -9.17 -3.14
N SER A 200 -5.11 -7.98 -3.18
CA SER A 200 -4.40 -6.71 -2.95
C SER A 200 -3.82 -6.60 -1.54
N LEU A 201 -4.54 -7.12 -0.52
CA LEU A 201 -4.04 -7.19 0.86
C LEU A 201 -2.77 -8.05 0.96
N VAL A 202 -2.74 -9.21 0.28
CA VAL A 202 -1.55 -10.06 0.21
C VAL A 202 -0.37 -9.30 -0.38
N ALA A 203 -0.57 -8.58 -1.50
CA ALA A 203 0.49 -7.75 -2.09
C ALA A 203 1.02 -6.68 -1.11
N ALA A 204 0.13 -6.04 -0.34
CA ALA A 204 0.51 -5.07 0.69
C ALA A 204 1.31 -5.70 1.84
N VAL A 205 0.95 -6.92 2.29
CA VAL A 205 1.73 -7.67 3.31
C VAL A 205 3.15 -7.95 2.80
N TYR A 206 3.27 -8.38 1.53
CA TYR A 206 4.58 -8.60 0.91
C TYR A 206 5.42 -7.32 0.87
N TYR A 207 4.80 -6.16 0.61
CA TYR A 207 5.50 -4.88 0.60
C TYR A 207 6.02 -4.48 1.99
N VAL A 208 5.20 -4.61 3.03
CA VAL A 208 5.59 -4.33 4.42
C VAL A 208 6.77 -5.21 4.84
N ASN A 209 6.74 -6.50 4.48
CA ASN A 209 7.82 -7.43 4.76
C ASN A 209 9.10 -7.09 3.98
N TYR A 210 8.96 -6.64 2.73
CA TYR A 210 10.08 -6.16 1.92
C TYR A 210 10.76 -4.95 2.57
N LEU A 211 10.00 -3.92 2.97
CA LEU A 211 10.55 -2.74 3.65
C LEU A 211 11.29 -3.10 4.94
N GLY A 212 10.76 -4.05 5.73
CA GLY A 212 11.42 -4.52 6.95
C GLY A 212 12.77 -5.20 6.68
N ARG A 213 12.86 -6.01 5.62
CA ARG A 213 14.12 -6.67 5.24
C ARG A 213 15.16 -5.67 4.74
N VAL A 214 14.75 -4.68 3.95
CA VAL A 214 15.63 -3.61 3.47
C VAL A 214 16.22 -2.83 4.65
N ALA A 215 15.38 -2.46 5.62
CA ALA A 215 15.84 -1.79 6.84
C ALA A 215 16.85 -2.64 7.63
N ASN A 216 16.57 -3.93 7.83
CA ASN A 216 17.47 -4.83 8.55
C ASN A 216 18.81 -5.02 7.82
N ALA A 217 18.80 -5.11 6.48
CA ALA A 217 20.03 -5.25 5.69
C ALA A 217 20.92 -4.00 5.81
N LEU A 218 20.32 -2.81 5.80
CA LEU A 218 21.03 -1.55 6.02
C LEU A 218 21.58 -1.45 7.45
N GLU A 219 20.84 -1.90 8.46
CA GLU A 219 21.31 -1.96 9.86
C GLU A 219 22.50 -2.92 10.03
N ALA A 220 22.42 -4.12 9.47
CA ALA A 220 23.50 -5.11 9.53
C ALA A 220 24.80 -4.55 8.95
N GLN A 221 24.73 -3.88 7.80
CA GLN A 221 25.89 -3.28 7.17
C GLN A 221 26.51 -2.15 8.01
N THR A 222 25.69 -1.33 8.67
CA THR A 222 26.20 -0.27 9.56
C THR A 222 26.92 -0.83 10.79
N LEU A 223 26.63 -2.07 11.16
CA LEU A 223 27.24 -2.77 12.29
C LEU A 223 28.56 -3.41 11.86
N GLU A 224 28.63 -4.02 10.67
CA GLU A 224 29.89 -4.50 10.07
C GLU A 224 30.92 -3.36 9.94
N GLN A 225 30.52 -2.23 9.36
CA GLN A 225 31.39 -1.04 9.25
C GLN A 225 31.85 -0.49 10.61
N ALA A 226 31.05 -0.71 11.67
CA ALA A 226 31.41 -0.29 13.02
C ALA A 226 32.44 -1.20 13.66
N VAL A 227 32.37 -2.51 13.37
CA VAL A 227 33.31 -3.51 13.86
C VAL A 227 34.65 -3.35 13.15
N GLU A 228 34.67 -3.20 11.83
CA GLU A 228 35.91 -2.96 11.07
C GLU A 228 36.66 -1.71 11.58
N ALA A 229 35.94 -0.62 11.84
CA ALA A 229 36.55 0.60 12.37
C ALA A 229 37.14 0.45 13.79
N LEU A 230 36.66 -0.52 14.58
CA LEU A 230 37.20 -0.84 15.91
C LEU A 230 38.37 -1.83 15.85
N GLU A 231 38.49 -2.62 14.79
CA GLU A 231 39.62 -3.54 14.56
C GLU A 231 40.85 -2.82 13.97
N GLU A 232 40.64 -1.65 13.35
CA GLU A 232 41.72 -0.81 12.81
C GLU A 232 42.32 0.18 13.82
N GLU A 233 41.77 0.29 15.03
CA GLU A 233 42.28 1.09 16.18
C GLU A 233 43.11 0.25 17.17
#